data_AF-A0A7Y7LTF3-F1
#
_entry.id   AF-A0A7Y7LTF3-F1
#
_cell.length_a   1.000
_cell.length_b   1.000
_cell.length_c   1.000
_cell.angle_alpha   90.00
_cell.angle_beta   90.00
_cell.angle_gamma   90.00
#
_symmetry.space_group_name_H-M   'P 1'
#
loop_
_entity.id
_entity.type
_entity.pdbx_description
1 polymer ?
#
loop_
_entity_poly.entity_id
_entity_poly.type
_entity_poly.pdbx_seq_one_letter_code
_entity_poly.pdbx_strand_id
1 'polypeptide(L)'
;MRLLIDTCRGCGRELILSGLRTASLKLCEHCGRALYDDPGPVRVRRIAKWRLVDPQDAPPRSIFSVRVVHSKLWWDGVRVLLNVLGRPRLAVKLQRAGLPRELIPVLACMARGPRLPFDRQSTAMRHQMLELVDWLTRDWPVRFISSMSAARITCGEYATAEIPVPYWLWSVCKEHLERKRYRTTLAEVSSAAALLSEAHCPVSKIAIKRLLGVTEGKALDALLPVMTRRLSDTEMLAVTSVLSADLESASTAREQRASLLRDACSIAAAAWLRISLKAASGLAVEDGLALLQEWRDAACIDGARGRLARTYLAWMELYLRGTRTRFERYDLPQRALFLSRFGVPTQGFGLASRFADLLRRSGVSEWQLGSRLLTAAPSEETLRVDHHARSSWSEDHLMQCKDAPLHRQR
;
A
#
# COMPACT_ATOMS: atom_id res chain seq x y z
N MET A 1 -1.06 -45.69 -19.38
CA MET A 1 0.11 -44.79 -19.23
C MET A 1 0.56 -44.83 -17.78
N ARG A 2 1.85 -45.05 -17.52
CA ARG A 2 2.40 -45.13 -16.16
C ARG A 2 2.63 -43.71 -15.62
N LEU A 3 2.35 -43.51 -14.34
CA LEU A 3 2.67 -42.25 -13.66
C LEU A 3 4.19 -42.07 -13.61
N LEU A 4 4.65 -40.82 -13.73
CA LEU A 4 6.00 -40.48 -13.32
C LEU A 4 6.14 -40.78 -11.82
N ILE A 5 7.29 -41.30 -11.42
CA ILE A 5 7.55 -41.65 -10.02
C ILE A 5 8.33 -40.49 -9.42
N ASP A 6 7.91 -39.97 -8.27
CA ASP A 6 8.65 -38.90 -7.56
C ASP A 6 9.67 -39.44 -6.58
N THR A 7 9.51 -40.67 -6.11
CA THR A 7 10.40 -41.29 -5.14
C THR A 7 10.71 -42.71 -5.54
N CYS A 8 11.99 -43.10 -5.48
CA CYS A 8 12.36 -44.48 -5.72
C CYS A 8 11.79 -45.37 -4.61
N ARG A 9 10.88 -46.29 -4.95
CA ARG A 9 10.34 -47.27 -3.98
C ARG A 9 11.39 -48.15 -3.32
N GLY A 10 12.53 -48.36 -3.99
CA GLY A 10 13.64 -49.15 -3.45
C GLY A 10 14.41 -48.46 -2.32
N CYS A 11 14.60 -47.14 -2.40
CA CYS A 11 15.45 -46.42 -1.44
C CYS A 11 14.78 -45.19 -0.80
N GLY A 12 13.52 -44.91 -1.12
CA GLY A 12 12.75 -43.77 -0.63
C GLY A 12 13.18 -42.40 -1.15
N ARG A 13 14.31 -42.28 -1.84
CA ARG A 13 14.86 -40.98 -2.28
C ARG A 13 14.05 -40.36 -3.40
N GLU A 14 13.94 -39.04 -3.37
CA GLU A 14 13.27 -38.24 -4.40
C GLU A 14 14.01 -38.33 -5.74
N LEU A 15 13.25 -38.47 -6.82
CA LEU A 15 13.74 -38.55 -8.19
C LEU A 15 13.82 -37.13 -8.74
N ILE A 16 15.01 -36.53 -8.61
CA ILE A 16 15.28 -35.20 -9.15
C ILE A 16 15.62 -35.34 -10.63
N LEU A 17 14.80 -34.72 -11.49
CA LEU A 17 15.15 -34.49 -12.89
C LEU A 17 16.06 -33.26 -12.96
N SER A 18 17.36 -33.47 -12.75
CA SER A 18 18.38 -32.42 -12.91
C SER A 18 19.15 -32.61 -14.20
N GLY A 19 19.72 -31.53 -14.75
CA GLY A 19 20.63 -31.61 -15.89
C GLY A 19 21.96 -32.32 -15.56
N LEU A 20 22.23 -32.58 -14.28
CA LEU A 20 23.41 -33.32 -13.80
C LEU A 20 23.16 -34.83 -13.71
N ARG A 21 21.95 -35.28 -14.03
CA ARG A 21 21.61 -36.69 -13.97
C ARG A 21 22.42 -37.49 -14.99
N THR A 22 23.14 -38.49 -14.52
CA THR A 22 23.95 -39.39 -15.37
C THR A 22 23.27 -40.73 -15.62
N ALA A 23 22.40 -41.16 -14.69
CA ALA A 23 21.68 -42.40 -14.79
C ALA A 23 20.47 -42.31 -15.76
N SER A 24 20.25 -43.37 -16.54
CA SER A 24 19.07 -43.54 -17.38
C SER A 24 17.78 -43.18 -16.62
N LEU A 25 16.82 -42.53 -17.30
CA LEU A 25 15.49 -42.23 -16.73
C LEU A 25 14.72 -43.49 -16.32
N LYS A 26 15.19 -44.66 -16.73
CA LYS A 26 14.62 -45.95 -16.36
C LYS A 26 15.10 -46.51 -15.03
N LEU A 27 16.17 -45.94 -14.45
CA LEU A 27 16.82 -46.44 -13.24
C LEU A 27 16.85 -45.36 -12.15
N CYS A 28 16.81 -45.74 -10.89
CA CYS A 28 17.10 -44.84 -9.79
C CYS A 28 18.58 -44.46 -9.79
N GLU A 29 18.90 -43.16 -9.77
CA GLU A 29 20.29 -42.69 -9.74
C GLU A 29 21.02 -43.06 -8.44
N HIS A 30 20.28 -43.30 -7.36
CA HIS A 30 20.87 -43.62 -6.06
C HIS A 30 21.07 -45.12 -5.80
N CYS A 31 20.16 -45.96 -6.29
CA CYS A 31 20.22 -47.40 -5.97
C CYS A 31 20.21 -48.30 -7.21
N GLY A 32 20.26 -47.73 -8.42
CA GLY A 32 20.30 -48.47 -9.69
C GLY A 32 19.02 -49.24 -10.04
N ARG A 33 18.04 -49.32 -9.14
CA ARG A 33 16.82 -50.12 -9.32
C ARG A 33 16.00 -49.60 -10.49
N ALA A 34 15.51 -50.50 -11.32
CA ALA A 34 14.59 -50.17 -12.41
C ALA A 34 13.30 -49.57 -11.85
N LEU A 35 12.96 -48.39 -12.35
CA LEU A 35 11.75 -47.65 -11.96
C LEU A 35 10.48 -48.26 -12.57
N TYR A 36 10.62 -49.17 -13.55
CA TYR A 36 9.50 -49.76 -14.28
C TYR A 36 9.06 -51.14 -13.75
N ASP A 37 9.84 -51.82 -12.92
CA ASP A 37 9.58 -53.23 -12.59
C ASP A 37 8.66 -53.42 -11.37
N ASP A 38 8.12 -52.33 -10.83
CA ASP A 38 7.32 -52.35 -9.61
C ASP A 38 5.80 -52.46 -9.95
N PRO A 39 5.08 -53.48 -9.42
CA PRO A 39 3.67 -53.68 -9.70
C PRO A 39 2.82 -52.55 -9.10
N GLY A 40 2.18 -51.81 -10.00
CA GLY A 40 1.03 -50.95 -9.68
C GLY A 40 1.38 -49.48 -9.44
N PRO A 41 1.58 -48.68 -10.50
CA PRO A 41 1.28 -47.25 -10.39
C PRO A 41 -0.20 -47.09 -10.00
N VAL A 42 -0.51 -46.03 -9.24
CA VAL A 42 -1.89 -45.57 -9.08
C VAL A 42 -2.49 -45.46 -10.48
N ARG A 43 -3.47 -46.30 -10.80
CA ARG A 43 -4.12 -46.26 -12.11
C ARG A 43 -4.85 -44.92 -12.21
N VAL A 44 -4.31 -43.99 -13.01
CA VAL A 44 -5.04 -42.79 -13.40
C VAL A 44 -6.25 -43.25 -14.20
N ARG A 45 -7.45 -43.10 -13.61
CA ARG A 45 -8.67 -43.71 -14.17
C ARG A 45 -8.96 -43.21 -15.59
N ARG A 46 -8.65 -41.95 -15.91
CA ARG A 46 -8.73 -41.38 -17.27
C ARG A 46 -7.75 -40.21 -17.42
N ILE A 47 -6.92 -40.23 -18.45
CA ILE A 47 -6.09 -39.09 -18.86
C ILE A 47 -6.88 -38.33 -19.93
N ALA A 48 -7.03 -37.02 -19.75
CA ALA A 48 -7.71 -36.18 -20.74
C ALA A 48 -6.98 -36.21 -22.08
N LYS A 49 -7.71 -36.28 -23.19
CA LYS A 49 -7.13 -36.42 -24.55
C LYS A 49 -6.10 -35.32 -24.85
N TRP A 50 -6.37 -34.08 -24.44
CA TRP A 50 -5.45 -32.95 -24.64
C TRP A 50 -4.11 -33.07 -23.92
N ARG A 51 -3.96 -33.98 -22.95
CA ARG A 51 -2.67 -34.25 -22.29
C ARG A 51 -1.77 -35.20 -23.07
N LEU A 52 -2.30 -35.87 -24.09
CA LEU A 52 -1.56 -36.86 -24.89
C LEU A 52 -0.98 -36.26 -26.16
N VAL A 53 -1.27 -34.99 -26.43
CA VAL A 53 -0.94 -34.34 -27.69
C VAL A 53 0.22 -33.39 -27.48
N ASP A 54 1.21 -33.49 -28.35
CA ASP A 54 2.30 -32.53 -28.39
C ASP A 54 1.69 -31.14 -28.64
N PRO A 55 1.96 -30.14 -27.78
CA PRO A 55 1.55 -28.77 -28.01
C PRO A 55 1.86 -28.27 -29.42
N GLN A 56 2.96 -28.68 -30.04
CA GLN A 56 3.37 -28.25 -31.39
C GLN A 56 2.54 -28.91 -32.50
N ASP A 57 2.10 -30.15 -32.28
CA ASP A 57 1.42 -30.96 -33.31
C ASP A 57 -0.12 -30.98 -33.18
N ALA A 58 -0.66 -30.31 -32.17
CA ALA A 58 -2.09 -30.34 -31.89
C ALA A 58 -2.92 -29.60 -32.96
N PRO A 59 -3.79 -30.28 -33.74
CA PRO A 59 -4.69 -29.61 -34.66
C PRO A 59 -5.63 -28.65 -33.89
N PRO A 60 -5.78 -27.38 -34.30
CA PRO A 60 -6.43 -26.33 -33.49
C PRO A 60 -7.90 -26.61 -33.10
N ARG A 61 -8.59 -27.51 -33.80
CA ARG A 61 -10.07 -27.60 -33.76
C ARG A 61 -10.65 -28.84 -33.09
N SER A 62 -9.89 -29.91 -32.85
CA SER A 62 -10.49 -31.21 -32.44
C SER A 62 -10.14 -31.70 -31.04
N ILE A 63 -9.12 -31.13 -30.38
CA ILE A 63 -8.53 -31.75 -29.18
C ILE A 63 -8.75 -30.92 -27.91
N PHE A 64 -8.75 -29.59 -28.03
CA PHE A 64 -8.91 -28.69 -26.88
C PHE A 64 -10.38 -28.38 -26.63
N SER A 65 -10.73 -28.25 -25.34
CA SER A 65 -12.09 -27.85 -24.95
C SER A 65 -12.40 -26.39 -25.26
N VAL A 66 -11.38 -25.59 -25.57
CA VAL A 66 -11.48 -24.17 -25.91
C VAL A 66 -10.89 -23.92 -27.28
N ARG A 67 -11.62 -23.18 -28.11
CA ARG A 67 -11.13 -22.73 -29.41
C ARG A 67 -10.03 -21.68 -29.20
N VAL A 68 -8.81 -22.01 -29.56
CA VAL A 68 -7.65 -21.12 -29.50
C VAL A 68 -6.98 -21.04 -30.86
N VAL A 69 -6.42 -19.88 -31.20
CA VAL A 69 -5.70 -19.66 -32.47
C VAL A 69 -4.38 -20.43 -32.48
N HIS A 70 -3.70 -20.48 -31.33
CA HIS A 70 -2.45 -21.22 -31.13
C HIS A 70 -2.58 -22.15 -29.92
N SER A 71 -2.15 -23.40 -30.07
CA SER A 71 -2.14 -24.41 -29.01
C SER A 71 -1.41 -23.97 -27.75
N LYS A 72 -0.31 -23.20 -27.90
CA LYS A 72 0.42 -22.60 -26.76
C LYS A 72 -0.50 -21.79 -25.83
N LEU A 73 -1.46 -21.04 -26.37
CA LEU A 73 -2.38 -20.22 -25.57
C LEU A 73 -3.30 -21.07 -24.68
N TRP A 74 -3.64 -22.29 -25.10
CA TRP A 74 -4.36 -23.24 -24.26
C TRP A 74 -3.52 -23.64 -23.05
N TRP A 75 -2.26 -24.02 -23.28
CA TRP A 75 -1.33 -24.40 -22.22
C TRP A 75 -1.01 -23.25 -21.27
N ASP A 76 -0.85 -22.03 -21.78
CA ASP A 76 -0.68 -20.83 -20.95
C ASP A 76 -1.89 -20.64 -20.02
N GLY A 77 -3.11 -20.84 -20.52
CA GLY A 77 -4.31 -20.73 -19.69
C GLY A 77 -4.47 -21.89 -18.69
N VAL A 78 -4.06 -23.11 -19.05
CA VAL A 78 -3.95 -24.23 -18.09
C VAL A 78 -2.98 -23.88 -16.97
N ARG A 79 -1.81 -23.30 -17.28
CA ARG A 79 -0.84 -22.86 -16.26
C ARG A 79 -1.40 -21.78 -15.35
N VAL A 80 -2.14 -20.82 -15.90
CA VAL A 80 -2.83 -19.79 -15.10
C VAL A 80 -3.88 -20.42 -14.19
N LEU A 81 -4.70 -21.35 -14.70
CA LEU A 81 -5.68 -22.08 -13.89
C LEU A 81 -4.99 -22.84 -12.76
N LEU A 82 -3.91 -23.58 -13.02
CA LEU A 82 -3.15 -24.29 -11.99
C LEU A 82 -2.55 -23.34 -10.95
N ASN A 83 -1.99 -22.19 -11.37
CA ASN A 83 -1.40 -21.19 -10.48
C ASN A 83 -2.45 -20.56 -9.55
N VAL A 84 -3.62 -20.21 -10.09
CA VAL A 84 -4.72 -19.57 -9.34
C VAL A 84 -5.41 -20.59 -8.44
N LEU A 85 -5.80 -21.75 -8.96
CA LEU A 85 -6.54 -22.78 -8.22
C LEU A 85 -5.68 -23.47 -7.16
N GLY A 86 -4.36 -23.48 -7.32
CA GLY A 86 -3.41 -23.97 -6.32
C GLY A 86 -3.27 -23.07 -5.08
N ARG A 87 -3.94 -21.91 -5.04
CA ARG A 87 -3.95 -21.03 -3.87
C ARG A 87 -4.85 -21.61 -2.78
N PRO A 88 -4.36 -21.82 -1.53
CA PRO A 88 -5.15 -22.46 -0.47
C PRO A 88 -6.50 -21.78 -0.21
N ARG A 89 -6.54 -20.44 -0.21
CA ARG A 89 -7.78 -19.66 -0.03
C ARG A 89 -8.83 -19.96 -1.11
N LEU A 90 -8.42 -20.14 -2.36
CA LEU A 90 -9.35 -20.40 -3.47
C LEU A 90 -9.78 -21.86 -3.49
N ALA A 91 -8.89 -22.78 -3.11
CA ALA A 91 -9.23 -24.19 -2.92
C ALA A 91 -10.35 -24.36 -1.86
N VAL A 92 -10.29 -23.66 -0.73
CA VAL A 92 -11.36 -23.65 0.29
C VAL A 92 -12.68 -23.15 -0.28
N LYS A 93 -12.65 -22.06 -1.07
CA LYS A 93 -13.85 -21.50 -1.71
C LYS A 93 -14.50 -22.51 -2.66
N LEU A 94 -13.69 -23.16 -3.49
CA LEU A 94 -14.15 -24.16 -4.45
C LEU A 94 -14.64 -25.44 -3.79
N GLN A 95 -13.99 -25.89 -2.72
CA GLN A 95 -14.44 -27.03 -1.93
C GLN A 95 -15.88 -26.81 -1.39
N ARG A 96 -16.20 -25.59 -0.97
CA ARG A 96 -17.54 -25.21 -0.49
C ARG A 96 -18.58 -25.03 -1.60
N ALA A 97 -18.16 -24.95 -2.86
CA ALA A 97 -19.03 -24.68 -4.00
C ALA A 97 -19.75 -25.92 -4.54
N GLY A 98 -19.57 -27.11 -3.93
CA GLY A 98 -20.27 -28.32 -4.33
C GLY A 98 -19.72 -29.01 -5.57
N LEU A 99 -18.39 -28.99 -5.75
CA LEU A 99 -17.71 -29.73 -6.83
C LEU A 99 -17.90 -31.26 -6.71
N PRO A 100 -17.73 -32.02 -7.81
CA PRO A 100 -17.82 -33.48 -7.79
C PRO A 100 -16.97 -34.12 -6.69
N ARG A 101 -17.47 -35.22 -6.11
CA ARG A 101 -16.86 -35.89 -4.96
C ARG A 101 -15.42 -36.32 -5.23
N GLU A 102 -15.10 -36.65 -6.47
CA GLU A 102 -13.79 -37.09 -6.93
C GLU A 102 -12.73 -35.97 -6.86
N LEU A 103 -13.15 -34.70 -6.92
CA LEU A 103 -12.26 -33.53 -6.88
C LEU A 103 -12.11 -32.96 -5.46
N ILE A 104 -12.90 -33.42 -4.50
CA ILE A 104 -12.81 -32.96 -3.10
C ILE A 104 -11.43 -33.25 -2.47
N PRO A 105 -10.82 -34.45 -2.63
CA PRO A 105 -9.53 -34.75 -2.01
C PRO A 105 -8.41 -33.80 -2.42
N VAL A 106 -8.32 -33.45 -3.71
CA VAL A 106 -7.29 -32.52 -4.22
C VAL A 106 -7.49 -31.11 -3.68
N LEU A 107 -8.72 -30.62 -3.63
CA LEU A 107 -9.04 -29.31 -3.05
C LEU A 107 -8.75 -29.29 -1.54
N ALA A 108 -9.10 -30.34 -0.81
CA ALA A 108 -8.83 -30.45 0.62
C ALA A 108 -7.33 -30.51 0.94
N CYS A 109 -6.52 -31.10 0.06
CA CYS A 109 -5.07 -31.08 0.19
C CYS A 109 -4.50 -29.67 -0.08
N MET A 110 -4.87 -29.05 -1.20
CA MET A 110 -4.44 -27.68 -1.55
C MET A 110 -4.89 -26.64 -0.51
N ALA A 111 -6.06 -26.82 0.11
CA ALA A 111 -6.59 -25.93 1.14
C ALA A 111 -5.79 -25.96 2.45
N ARG A 112 -5.19 -27.09 2.80
CA ARG A 112 -4.46 -27.30 4.06
C ARG A 112 -2.95 -27.09 3.94
N GLY A 113 -2.39 -27.30 2.75
CA GLY A 113 -0.95 -27.20 2.51
C GLY A 113 -0.47 -25.77 2.22
N PRO A 114 0.86 -25.53 2.30
CA PRO A 114 1.45 -24.31 1.76
C PRO A 114 1.26 -24.24 0.24
N ARG A 115 1.22 -23.02 -0.31
CA ARG A 115 1.21 -22.83 -1.77
C ARG A 115 2.56 -23.25 -2.33
N LEU A 116 2.59 -24.33 -3.12
CA LEU A 116 3.76 -24.75 -3.89
C LEU A 116 3.50 -24.53 -5.39
N PRO A 117 4.52 -24.12 -6.17
CA PRO A 117 4.44 -24.13 -7.63
C PRO A 117 4.02 -25.50 -8.15
N PHE A 118 3.24 -25.54 -9.24
CA PHE A 118 2.72 -26.79 -9.82
C PHE A 118 3.82 -27.84 -10.04
N ASP A 119 4.98 -27.44 -10.55
CA ASP A 119 6.09 -28.35 -10.86
C ASP A 119 6.78 -28.94 -9.60
N ARG A 120 6.56 -28.34 -8.43
CA ARG A 120 7.06 -28.81 -7.13
C ARG A 120 6.03 -29.64 -6.34
N GLN A 121 4.84 -29.83 -6.89
CA GLN A 121 3.83 -30.71 -6.30
C GLN A 121 4.19 -32.17 -6.58
N SER A 122 3.79 -33.08 -5.69
CA SER A 122 3.92 -34.52 -5.98
C SER A 122 3.18 -34.87 -7.28
N THR A 123 3.67 -35.85 -8.03
CA THR A 123 3.05 -36.36 -9.26
C THR A 123 1.58 -36.70 -9.03
N ALA A 124 1.24 -37.40 -7.94
CA ALA A 124 -0.16 -37.68 -7.61
C ALA A 124 -1.01 -36.39 -7.55
N MET A 125 -0.51 -35.36 -6.87
CA MET A 125 -1.16 -34.05 -6.78
C MET A 125 -1.25 -33.36 -8.14
N ARG A 126 -0.17 -33.34 -8.93
CA ARG A 126 -0.13 -32.76 -10.29
C ARG A 126 -1.19 -33.38 -11.19
N HIS A 127 -1.35 -34.70 -11.16
CA HIS A 127 -2.38 -35.39 -11.95
C HIS A 127 -3.79 -35.00 -11.55
N GLN A 128 -4.07 -34.90 -10.24
CA GLN A 128 -5.36 -34.48 -9.72
C GLN A 128 -5.66 -33.01 -10.02
N MET A 129 -4.67 -32.12 -9.91
CA MET A 129 -4.82 -30.71 -10.28
C MET A 129 -5.14 -30.54 -11.77
N LEU A 130 -4.45 -31.29 -12.63
CA LEU A 130 -4.79 -31.31 -14.05
C LEU A 130 -6.18 -31.89 -14.31
N GLU A 131 -6.65 -32.84 -13.48
CA GLU A 131 -8.00 -33.44 -13.60
C GLU A 131 -9.08 -32.42 -13.22
N LEU A 132 -8.82 -31.61 -12.19
CA LEU A 132 -9.64 -30.44 -11.87
C LEU A 132 -9.71 -29.47 -13.06
N VAL A 133 -8.57 -29.15 -13.71
CA VAL A 133 -8.56 -28.26 -14.89
C VAL A 133 -9.30 -28.87 -16.08
N ASP A 134 -9.09 -30.16 -16.35
CA ASP A 134 -9.84 -30.88 -17.39
C ASP A 134 -11.34 -30.84 -17.12
N TRP A 135 -11.73 -31.13 -15.87
CA TRP A 135 -13.13 -31.07 -15.47
C TRP A 135 -13.72 -29.68 -15.65
N LEU A 136 -13.02 -28.62 -15.20
CA LEU A 136 -13.50 -27.23 -15.30
C LEU A 136 -13.68 -26.76 -16.74
N THR A 137 -12.89 -27.31 -17.67
CA THR A 137 -12.88 -26.90 -19.06
C THR A 137 -13.71 -27.80 -19.97
N ARG A 138 -14.14 -28.98 -19.50
CA ARG A 138 -15.14 -29.83 -20.16
C ARG A 138 -16.47 -29.05 -20.18
N ASP A 139 -16.92 -28.62 -21.35
CA ASP A 139 -18.07 -27.70 -21.56
C ASP A 139 -17.76 -26.22 -21.28
N TRP A 140 -16.60 -25.76 -21.75
CA TRP A 140 -16.21 -24.35 -21.67
C TRP A 140 -17.19 -23.43 -22.43
N PRO A 141 -17.55 -22.25 -21.88
CA PRO A 141 -17.13 -21.69 -20.57
C PRO A 141 -18.09 -21.98 -19.41
N VAL A 142 -19.23 -22.63 -19.67
CA VAL A 142 -20.38 -22.73 -18.75
C VAL A 142 -19.98 -23.30 -17.39
N ARG A 143 -19.28 -24.43 -17.39
CA ARG A 143 -18.92 -25.13 -16.15
C ARG A 143 -17.93 -24.33 -15.31
N PHE A 144 -16.97 -23.69 -15.95
CA PHE A 144 -16.04 -22.80 -15.29
C PHE A 144 -16.77 -21.63 -14.61
N ILE A 145 -17.63 -20.93 -15.36
CA ILE A 145 -18.39 -19.78 -14.85
C ILE A 145 -19.25 -20.18 -13.65
N SER A 146 -20.01 -21.27 -13.77
CA SER A 146 -20.87 -21.77 -12.69
C SER A 146 -20.06 -22.10 -11.43
N SER A 147 -18.95 -22.83 -11.59
CA SER A 147 -18.08 -23.23 -10.47
C SER A 147 -17.44 -22.04 -9.77
N MET A 148 -16.91 -21.08 -10.54
CA MET A 148 -16.27 -19.88 -9.97
C MET A 148 -17.29 -18.96 -9.29
N SER A 149 -18.48 -18.82 -9.87
CA SER A 149 -19.57 -18.02 -9.31
C SER A 149 -20.08 -18.60 -7.99
N ALA A 150 -20.33 -19.92 -7.95
CA ALA A 150 -20.72 -20.63 -6.72
C ALA A 150 -19.64 -20.50 -5.63
N ALA A 151 -18.36 -20.56 -6.01
CA ALA A 151 -17.22 -20.35 -5.11
C ALA A 151 -16.99 -18.88 -4.73
N ARG A 152 -17.75 -17.92 -5.28
CA ARG A 152 -17.53 -16.48 -5.11
C ARG A 152 -16.11 -16.04 -5.47
N ILE A 153 -15.54 -16.63 -6.51
CA ILE A 153 -14.25 -16.25 -7.09
C ILE A 153 -14.52 -15.17 -8.15
N THR A 154 -13.73 -14.08 -8.11
CA THR A 154 -13.91 -12.91 -8.97
C THR A 154 -12.77 -12.76 -9.96
N CYS A 155 -12.96 -12.00 -11.04
CA CYS A 155 -11.91 -11.68 -12.03
C CYS A 155 -10.61 -11.14 -11.38
N GLY A 156 -10.71 -10.39 -10.28
CA GLY A 156 -9.54 -9.86 -9.57
C GLY A 156 -8.61 -10.93 -9.00
N GLU A 157 -9.11 -12.14 -8.71
CA GLU A 157 -8.28 -13.25 -8.24
C GLU A 157 -7.38 -13.79 -9.37
N TYR A 158 -7.81 -13.66 -10.62
CA TYR A 158 -7.01 -13.99 -11.81
C TYR A 158 -6.06 -12.86 -12.21
N ALA A 159 -6.44 -11.60 -11.99
CA ALA A 159 -5.59 -10.45 -12.28
C ALA A 159 -4.30 -10.41 -11.44
N THR A 160 -4.27 -11.13 -10.31
CA THR A 160 -3.10 -11.25 -9.44
C THR A 160 -2.25 -12.50 -9.75
N ALA A 161 -2.50 -13.20 -10.86
CA ALA A 161 -1.67 -14.31 -11.29
C ALA A 161 -0.26 -13.80 -11.68
N GLU A 162 0.78 -14.57 -11.33
CA GLU A 162 2.17 -14.26 -11.71
C GLU A 162 2.43 -14.48 -13.21
N ILE A 163 1.51 -15.17 -13.87
CA ILE A 163 1.60 -15.55 -15.29
C ILE A 163 0.57 -14.70 -16.06
N PRO A 164 0.93 -14.11 -17.21
CA PRO A 164 -0.02 -13.39 -18.06
C PRO A 164 -1.24 -14.26 -18.41
N VAL A 165 -2.44 -13.72 -18.20
CA VAL A 165 -3.70 -14.43 -18.49
C VAL A 165 -3.99 -14.36 -19.99
N PRO A 166 -4.13 -15.49 -20.71
CA PRO A 166 -4.42 -15.46 -22.14
C PRO A 166 -5.85 -14.96 -22.39
N TYR A 167 -6.05 -14.34 -23.56
CA TYR A 167 -7.30 -13.66 -23.91
C TYR A 167 -8.56 -14.53 -23.77
N TRP A 168 -8.51 -15.82 -24.13
CA TRP A 168 -9.67 -16.72 -24.05
C TRP A 168 -10.16 -16.93 -22.61
N LEU A 169 -9.24 -16.92 -21.64
CA LEU A 169 -9.57 -17.04 -20.21
C LEU A 169 -9.94 -15.68 -19.65
N TRP A 170 -9.19 -14.64 -20.02
CA TRP A 170 -9.41 -13.27 -19.52
C TRP A 170 -10.77 -12.71 -19.93
N SER A 171 -11.20 -12.89 -21.18
CA SER A 171 -12.50 -12.45 -21.68
C SER A 171 -13.65 -13.04 -20.86
N VAL A 172 -13.65 -14.35 -20.63
CA VAL A 172 -14.65 -15.05 -19.81
C VAL A 172 -14.62 -14.58 -18.35
N CYS A 173 -13.43 -14.43 -17.76
CA CYS A 173 -13.30 -13.90 -16.40
C CYS A 173 -13.85 -12.47 -16.30
N LYS A 174 -13.53 -11.61 -17.27
CA LYS A 174 -13.97 -10.21 -17.28
C LYS A 174 -15.48 -10.10 -17.50
N GLU A 175 -16.04 -10.87 -18.41
CA GLU A 175 -17.46 -10.82 -18.72
C GLU A 175 -18.33 -11.36 -17.58
N HIS A 176 -17.94 -12.51 -17.00
CA HIS A 176 -18.82 -13.24 -16.07
C HIS A 176 -18.38 -13.22 -14.61
N LEU A 177 -17.10 -12.97 -14.32
CA LEU A 177 -16.57 -12.95 -12.94
C LEU A 177 -16.18 -11.55 -12.48
N GLU A 178 -16.20 -10.54 -13.36
CA GLU A 178 -16.07 -9.15 -12.95
C GLU A 178 -17.35 -8.73 -12.25
N ARG A 179 -17.31 -8.75 -10.92
CA ARG A 179 -18.33 -8.06 -10.14
C ARG A 179 -18.16 -6.58 -10.44
N LYS A 180 -19.09 -6.01 -11.22
CA LYS A 180 -19.25 -4.56 -11.30
C LYS A 180 -19.35 -4.06 -9.87
N ARG A 181 -18.25 -3.53 -9.33
CA ARG A 181 -18.28 -2.90 -8.01
C ARG A 181 -19.33 -1.81 -8.14
N TYR A 182 -20.34 -1.86 -7.28
CA TYR A 182 -21.32 -0.79 -7.19
C TYR A 182 -20.55 0.53 -7.10
N ARG A 183 -20.75 1.37 -8.13
CA ARG A 183 -20.13 2.70 -8.21
C ARG A 183 -21.20 3.67 -7.81
N THR A 184 -21.01 4.29 -6.64
CA THR A 184 -21.90 5.35 -6.20
C THR A 184 -21.87 6.50 -7.19
N THR A 185 -23.04 6.90 -7.64
CA THR A 185 -23.28 8.08 -8.45
C THR A 185 -23.29 9.33 -7.55
N LEU A 186 -23.11 10.50 -8.16
CA LEU A 186 -23.23 11.76 -7.42
C LEU A 186 -24.63 11.92 -6.80
N ALA A 187 -25.68 11.52 -7.52
CA ALA A 187 -27.06 11.59 -7.05
C ALA A 187 -27.30 10.73 -5.80
N GLU A 188 -26.75 9.51 -5.74
CA GLU A 188 -26.85 8.65 -4.56
C GLU A 188 -26.11 9.25 -3.35
N VAL A 189 -24.94 9.85 -3.59
CA VAL A 189 -24.17 10.54 -2.54
C VAL A 189 -24.94 11.76 -2.03
N SER A 190 -25.51 12.60 -2.91
CA SER A 190 -26.36 13.74 -2.54
C SER A 190 -27.58 13.30 -1.73
N SER A 191 -28.25 12.23 -2.18
CA SER A 191 -29.44 11.70 -1.51
C SER A 191 -29.09 11.15 -0.11
N ALA A 192 -27.98 10.43 0.02
CA ALA A 192 -27.48 9.96 1.31
C ALA A 192 -27.11 11.12 2.25
N ALA A 193 -26.53 12.20 1.73
CA ALA A 193 -26.25 13.41 2.51
C ALA A 193 -27.54 14.09 3.00
N ALA A 194 -28.55 14.21 2.13
CA ALA A 194 -29.86 14.78 2.48
C ALA A 194 -30.57 13.96 3.57
N LEU A 195 -30.59 12.62 3.43
CA LEU A 195 -31.18 11.72 4.42
C LEU A 195 -30.49 11.83 5.79
N LEU A 196 -29.16 11.94 5.83
CA LEU A 196 -28.43 12.16 7.08
C LEU A 196 -28.78 13.50 7.71
N SER A 197 -28.91 14.55 6.89
CA SER A 197 -29.31 15.88 7.37
C SER A 197 -30.72 15.89 7.94
N GLU A 198 -31.68 15.25 7.29
CA GLU A 198 -33.07 15.12 7.75
C GLU A 198 -33.15 14.34 9.07
N ALA A 199 -32.34 13.29 9.21
CA ALA A 199 -32.21 12.53 10.45
C ALA A 199 -31.39 13.24 11.55
N HIS A 200 -31.03 14.52 11.36
CA HIS A 200 -30.21 15.31 12.28
C HIS A 200 -28.87 14.65 12.63
N CYS A 201 -28.33 13.83 11.71
CA CYS A 201 -27.05 13.16 11.84
C CYS A 201 -25.94 13.97 11.15
N PRO A 202 -24.71 14.00 11.69
CA PRO A 202 -23.62 14.75 11.08
C PRO A 202 -23.26 14.20 9.70
N VAL A 203 -23.41 15.04 8.67
CA VAL A 203 -23.07 14.72 7.28
C VAL A 203 -21.55 14.68 7.15
N SER A 204 -20.99 13.47 7.18
CA SER A 204 -19.57 13.22 6.99
C SER A 204 -19.34 12.15 5.92
N LYS A 205 -18.16 12.15 5.30
CA LYS A 205 -17.76 11.08 4.36
C LYS A 205 -17.94 9.68 4.97
N ILE A 206 -17.64 9.55 6.26
CA ILE A 206 -17.73 8.27 6.98
C ILE A 206 -19.21 7.87 7.14
N ALA A 207 -20.07 8.80 7.55
CA ALA A 207 -21.50 8.55 7.68
C ALA A 207 -22.15 8.16 6.34
N ILE A 208 -21.82 8.88 5.26
CA ILE A 208 -22.32 8.58 3.92
C ILE A 208 -21.83 7.21 3.42
N LYS A 209 -20.53 6.89 3.62
CA LYS A 209 -19.99 5.56 3.27
C LYS A 209 -20.69 4.43 4.00
N ARG A 210 -20.96 4.61 5.29
CA ARG A 210 -21.70 3.64 6.11
C ARG A 210 -23.13 3.47 5.61
N LEU A 211 -23.82 4.57 5.32
CA LEU A 211 -25.20 4.54 4.81
C LEU A 211 -25.29 3.85 3.44
N LEU A 212 -24.34 4.12 2.54
CA LEU A 212 -24.30 3.53 1.20
C LEU A 212 -23.65 2.13 1.15
N GLY A 213 -23.09 1.64 2.25
CA GLY A 213 -22.38 0.35 2.29
C GLY A 213 -21.14 0.30 1.39
N VAL A 214 -20.48 1.44 1.14
CA VAL A 214 -19.29 1.53 0.26
C VAL A 214 -18.03 1.88 1.02
N THR A 215 -16.90 1.29 0.61
CA THR A 215 -15.59 1.57 1.23
C THR A 215 -14.90 2.78 0.60
N GLU A 216 -15.13 3.03 -0.69
CA GLU A 216 -14.49 4.08 -1.49
C GLU A 216 -15.46 4.60 -2.55
N GLY A 217 -15.38 5.90 -2.88
CA GLY A 217 -16.21 6.47 -3.94
C GLY A 217 -15.67 7.81 -4.41
N LYS A 218 -15.22 7.90 -5.67
CA LYS A 218 -14.78 9.17 -6.28
C LYS A 218 -15.87 10.24 -6.25
N ALA A 219 -17.14 9.82 -6.41
CA ALA A 219 -18.29 10.72 -6.30
C ALA A 219 -18.40 11.37 -4.90
N LEU A 220 -17.97 10.66 -3.85
CA LEU A 220 -17.94 11.20 -2.49
C LEU A 220 -16.87 12.29 -2.34
N ASP A 221 -15.74 12.13 -3.01
CA ASP A 221 -14.66 13.13 -2.98
C ASP A 221 -15.03 14.39 -3.77
N ALA A 222 -15.87 14.27 -4.81
CA ALA A 222 -16.40 15.41 -5.54
C ALA A 222 -17.44 16.20 -4.72
N LEU A 223 -18.33 15.51 -4.01
CA LEU A 223 -19.41 16.16 -3.25
C LEU A 223 -18.95 16.72 -1.91
N LEU A 224 -18.06 15.99 -1.24
CA LEU A 224 -17.38 16.45 -0.03
C LEU A 224 -15.89 16.51 -0.36
N PRO A 225 -15.36 17.61 -0.92
CA PRO A 225 -13.92 17.75 -1.03
C PRO A 225 -13.28 17.52 0.35
N VAL A 226 -12.10 16.88 0.37
CA VAL A 226 -11.35 16.75 1.63
C VAL A 226 -11.15 18.16 2.16
N MET A 227 -11.72 18.50 3.31
CA MET A 227 -11.60 19.86 3.85
C MET A 227 -10.14 20.27 3.87
N THR A 228 -9.80 21.27 3.05
CA THR A 228 -8.48 21.86 2.91
C THR A 228 -8.36 23.11 3.79
N ARG A 229 -8.91 23.06 5.01
CA ARG A 229 -8.68 24.14 5.96
C ARG A 229 -7.25 24.05 6.49
N ARG A 230 -6.59 25.20 6.54
CA ARG A 230 -5.24 25.39 7.10
C ARG A 230 -5.34 26.21 8.38
N LEU A 231 -4.38 26.02 9.29
CA LEU A 231 -4.19 26.98 10.38
C LEU A 231 -3.83 28.36 9.81
N SER A 232 -4.52 29.39 10.28
CA SER A 232 -4.04 30.76 10.10
C SER A 232 -2.79 31.00 10.96
N ASP A 233 -2.03 32.06 10.64
CA ASP A 233 -0.88 32.45 11.46
C ASP A 233 -1.32 32.84 12.89
N THR A 234 -2.53 33.36 13.07
CA THR A 234 -3.07 33.69 14.40
C THR A 234 -3.45 32.44 15.21
N GLU A 235 -4.05 31.43 14.58
CA GLU A 235 -4.31 30.14 15.22
C GLU A 235 -3.01 29.41 15.56
N MET A 236 -2.03 29.46 14.66
CA MET A 236 -0.72 28.89 14.92
C MET A 236 -0.01 29.62 16.07
N LEU A 237 -0.18 30.94 16.21
CA LEU A 237 0.34 31.68 17.36
C LEU A 237 -0.26 31.18 18.68
N ALA A 238 -1.58 30.94 18.73
CA ALA A 238 -2.23 30.37 19.91
C ALA A 238 -1.63 29.01 20.27
N VAL A 239 -1.42 28.14 19.26
CA VAL A 239 -0.75 26.84 19.45
C VAL A 239 0.67 27.00 19.98
N THR A 240 1.44 27.95 19.45
CA THR A 240 2.80 28.21 19.94
C THR A 240 2.84 28.75 21.36
N SER A 241 1.85 29.56 21.76
CA SER A 241 1.75 30.09 23.13
C SER A 241 1.54 28.97 24.14
N VAL A 242 0.66 28.01 23.85
CA VAL A 242 0.43 26.84 24.70
C VAL A 242 1.70 25.97 24.77
N LEU A 243 2.37 25.74 23.64
CA LEU A 243 3.63 25.00 23.60
C LEU A 243 4.76 25.68 24.40
N SER A 244 4.88 27.01 24.34
CA SER A 244 5.85 27.76 25.14
C SER A 244 5.60 27.59 26.63
N ALA A 245 4.34 27.70 27.08
CA ALA A 245 3.97 27.47 28.48
C ALA A 245 4.26 26.02 28.93
N ASP A 246 4.01 25.04 28.06
CA ASP A 246 4.35 23.64 28.32
C ASP A 246 5.87 23.43 28.42
N LEU A 247 6.67 24.12 27.60
CA LEU A 247 8.13 24.06 27.65
C LEU A 247 8.72 24.70 28.92
N GLU A 248 8.13 25.81 29.36
CA GLU A 248 8.51 26.53 30.57
C GLU A 248 8.19 25.73 31.84
N SER A 249 7.01 25.11 31.89
CA SER A 249 6.54 24.31 33.02
C SER A 249 7.10 22.88 33.06
N ALA A 250 7.61 22.37 31.93
CA ALA A 250 8.18 21.02 31.88
C ALA A 250 9.40 20.88 32.78
N SER A 251 9.40 19.84 33.62
CA SER A 251 10.54 19.51 34.47
C SER A 251 11.79 19.28 33.62
N THR A 252 12.92 19.80 34.09
CA THR A 252 14.24 19.46 33.54
C THR A 252 14.59 17.99 33.80
N ALA A 253 14.02 17.40 34.86
CA ALA A 253 14.11 15.98 35.15
C ALA A 253 13.43 15.13 34.04
N ARG A 254 14.02 13.96 33.75
CA ARG A 254 13.50 12.93 32.83
C ARG A 254 13.43 13.29 31.34
N GLU A 255 14.22 14.25 30.86
CA GLU A 255 14.30 14.61 29.42
C GLU A 255 12.97 15.04 28.79
N GLN A 256 11.97 15.38 29.62
CA GLN A 256 10.64 15.74 29.15
C GLN A 256 10.68 17.07 28.38
N ARG A 257 11.34 18.09 28.94
CA ARG A 257 11.55 19.39 28.27
C ARG A 257 12.30 19.23 26.94
N ALA A 258 13.31 18.36 26.88
CA ALA A 258 14.07 18.07 25.67
C ALA A 258 13.19 17.42 24.58
N SER A 259 12.36 16.45 24.96
CA SER A 259 11.41 15.80 24.04
C SER A 259 10.33 16.76 23.55
N LEU A 260 9.80 17.62 24.43
CA LEU A 260 8.84 18.66 24.06
C LEU A 260 9.46 19.70 23.12
N LEU A 261 10.71 20.11 23.36
CA LEU A 261 11.38 21.10 22.49
C LEU A 261 11.57 20.55 21.08
N ARG A 262 11.98 19.28 20.96
CA ARG A 262 12.03 18.58 19.68
C ARG A 262 10.67 18.57 18.98
N ASP A 263 9.62 18.19 19.70
CA ASP A 263 8.25 18.12 19.14
C ASP A 263 7.77 19.51 18.67
N ALA A 264 8.06 20.56 19.45
CA ALA A 264 7.75 21.95 19.10
C ALA A 264 8.49 22.39 17.81
N CYS A 265 9.79 22.07 17.69
CA CYS A 265 10.56 22.36 16.48
C CYS A 265 10.02 21.58 15.25
N SER A 266 9.62 20.32 15.45
CA SER A 266 9.06 19.50 14.36
C SER A 266 7.70 20.02 13.88
N ILE A 267 6.83 20.45 14.81
CA ILE A 267 5.56 21.10 14.49
C ILE A 267 5.80 22.44 13.76
N ALA A 268 6.76 23.24 14.23
CA ALA A 268 7.13 24.51 13.60
C ALA A 268 7.62 24.30 12.15
N ALA A 269 8.52 23.35 11.93
CA ALA A 269 9.00 23.01 10.59
C ALA A 269 7.86 22.52 9.68
N ALA A 270 6.97 21.66 10.19
CA ALA A 270 5.81 21.17 9.45
C ALA A 270 4.86 22.30 9.05
N ALA A 271 4.56 23.23 9.97
CA ALA A 271 3.69 24.37 9.74
C ALA A 271 4.27 25.35 8.72
N TRP A 272 5.59 25.61 8.81
CA TRP A 272 6.30 26.53 7.93
C TRP A 272 6.40 26.00 6.50
N LEU A 273 6.87 24.76 6.34
CA LEU A 273 7.06 24.11 5.04
C LEU A 273 5.76 23.55 4.43
N ARG A 274 4.67 23.55 5.19
CA ARG A 274 3.37 22.99 4.79
C ARG A 274 3.45 21.50 4.45
N ILE A 275 4.21 20.75 5.25
CA ILE A 275 4.41 19.31 5.08
C ILE A 275 3.80 18.52 6.24
N SER A 276 3.64 17.22 6.05
CA SER A 276 3.12 16.37 7.12
C SER A 276 4.11 16.28 8.28
N LEU A 277 3.63 16.08 9.52
CA LEU A 277 4.49 15.86 10.69
C LEU A 277 5.47 14.69 10.49
N LYS A 278 5.06 13.66 9.74
CA LYS A 278 5.94 12.53 9.38
C LYS A 278 7.09 12.98 8.47
N ALA A 279 6.79 13.81 7.47
CA ALA A 279 7.81 14.37 6.58
C ALA A 279 8.75 15.31 7.34
N ALA A 280 8.20 16.20 8.19
CA ALA A 280 9.00 17.09 9.03
C ALA A 280 9.93 16.33 9.99
N SER A 281 9.45 15.23 10.59
CA SER A 281 10.26 14.35 11.46
C SER A 281 11.46 13.72 10.74
N GLY A 282 11.41 13.60 9.41
CA GLY A 282 12.44 13.03 8.56
C GLY A 282 13.37 14.04 7.88
N LEU A 283 13.27 15.34 8.21
CA LEU A 283 14.17 16.37 7.69
C LEU A 283 15.62 16.10 8.11
N ALA A 284 16.56 16.51 7.26
CA ALA A 284 17.98 16.45 7.54
C ALA A 284 18.47 17.70 8.28
N VAL A 285 19.64 17.64 8.92
CA VAL A 285 20.21 18.78 9.67
C VAL A 285 20.40 20.00 8.77
N GLU A 286 20.79 19.77 7.52
CA GLU A 286 20.97 20.78 6.49
C GLU A 286 19.66 21.54 6.22
N ASP A 287 18.52 20.84 6.17
CA ASP A 287 17.20 21.47 6.06
C ASP A 287 16.87 22.35 7.27
N GLY A 288 17.29 21.92 8.46
CA GLY A 288 17.11 22.70 9.70
C GLY A 288 17.92 23.99 9.71
N LEU A 289 19.13 23.98 9.15
CA LEU A 289 19.96 25.18 9.02
C LEU A 289 19.38 26.16 7.99
N ALA A 290 18.84 25.66 6.87
CA ALA A 290 18.12 26.48 5.90
C ALA A 290 16.87 27.14 6.53
N LEU A 291 16.08 26.36 7.27
CA LEU A 291 14.92 26.88 8.02
C LEU A 291 15.28 27.97 9.02
N LEU A 292 16.41 27.83 9.74
CA LEU A 292 16.88 28.88 10.64
C LEU A 292 17.14 30.19 9.92
N GLN A 293 17.72 30.14 8.72
CA GLN A 293 17.98 31.35 7.93
C GLN A 293 16.65 31.97 7.47
N GLU A 294 15.73 31.18 6.92
CA GLU A 294 14.40 31.67 6.53
C GLU A 294 13.64 32.30 7.70
N TRP A 295 13.69 31.70 8.89
CA TRP A 295 13.04 32.24 10.08
C TRP A 295 13.71 33.50 10.60
N ARG A 296 15.04 33.64 10.44
CA ARG A 296 15.76 34.87 10.79
C ARG A 296 15.32 36.03 9.91
N ASP A 297 15.19 35.80 8.60
CA ASP A 297 14.74 36.83 7.67
C ASP A 297 13.28 37.22 7.94
N ALA A 298 12.42 36.21 8.15
CA ALA A 298 11.00 36.46 8.45
C ALA A 298 10.75 37.05 9.83
N ALA A 299 11.68 36.90 10.79
CA ALA A 299 11.58 37.48 12.12
C ALA A 299 11.63 39.01 12.13
N CYS A 300 12.09 39.65 11.05
CA CYS A 300 12.07 41.10 10.88
C CYS A 300 10.71 41.63 10.41
N ILE A 301 9.79 40.76 9.98
CA ILE A 301 8.48 41.14 9.48
C ILE A 301 7.54 41.43 10.68
N ASP A 302 6.69 42.44 10.55
CA ASP A 302 5.66 42.73 11.55
C ASP A 302 4.48 41.75 11.51
N GLY A 303 3.69 41.73 12.57
CA GLY A 303 2.47 40.91 12.65
C GLY A 303 2.68 39.46 13.09
N ALA A 304 1.72 38.60 12.75
CA ALA A 304 1.65 37.25 13.31
C ALA A 304 2.80 36.35 12.82
N ARG A 305 3.14 36.45 11.54
CA ARG A 305 4.18 35.63 10.91
C ARG A 305 5.56 35.89 11.48
N GLY A 306 5.94 37.15 11.66
CA GLY A 306 7.24 37.47 12.26
C GLY A 306 7.34 37.08 13.73
N ARG A 307 6.24 37.17 14.49
CA ARG A 307 6.18 36.62 15.86
C ARG A 307 6.41 35.10 15.87
N LEU A 308 5.74 34.36 14.98
CA LEU A 308 5.96 32.92 14.83
C LEU A 308 7.43 32.61 14.49
N ALA A 309 7.99 33.32 13.50
CA ALA A 309 9.37 33.12 13.08
C ALA A 309 10.38 33.35 14.23
N ARG A 310 10.19 34.39 15.05
CA ARG A 310 11.00 34.63 16.25
C ARG A 310 10.93 33.47 17.25
N THR A 311 9.73 32.96 17.53
CA THR A 311 9.54 31.81 18.44
C THR A 311 10.18 30.54 17.87
N TYR A 312 9.97 30.25 16.58
CA TYR A 312 10.54 29.07 15.91
C TYR A 312 12.05 29.10 15.86
N LEU A 313 12.62 30.27 15.54
CA LEU A 313 14.06 30.52 15.55
C LEU A 313 14.65 30.21 16.93
N ALA A 314 14.07 30.79 18.00
CA ALA A 314 14.53 30.59 19.36
C ALA A 314 14.50 29.10 19.78
N TRP A 315 13.43 28.39 19.45
CA TRP A 315 13.32 26.96 19.75
C TRP A 315 14.36 26.12 19.01
N MET A 316 14.55 26.36 17.71
CA MET A 316 15.47 25.57 16.90
C MET A 316 16.93 25.85 17.22
N GLU A 317 17.30 27.10 17.54
CA GLU A 317 18.65 27.42 18.03
C GLU A 317 18.94 26.69 19.35
N LEU A 318 17.98 26.68 20.29
CA LEU A 318 18.09 25.95 21.55
C LEU A 318 18.16 24.43 21.34
N TYR A 319 17.35 23.91 20.40
CA TYR A 319 17.35 22.49 20.06
C TYR A 319 18.69 22.07 19.47
N LEU A 320 19.19 22.76 18.44
CA LEU A 320 20.42 22.39 17.74
C LEU A 320 21.67 22.53 18.62
N ARG A 321 21.79 23.60 19.41
CA ARG A 321 22.98 23.84 20.25
C ARG A 321 23.01 22.99 21.52
N GLY A 322 21.85 22.58 22.02
CA GLY A 322 21.73 21.90 23.31
C GLY A 322 21.13 20.50 23.21
N THR A 323 19.88 20.41 22.82
CA THR A 323 19.11 19.16 22.94
C THR A 323 19.53 18.11 21.92
N ARG A 324 19.71 18.49 20.65
CA ARG A 324 20.10 17.59 19.57
C ARG A 324 21.46 16.97 19.85
N THR A 325 22.45 17.78 20.25
CA THR A 325 23.81 17.32 20.60
C THR A 325 23.79 16.29 21.73
N ARG A 326 22.88 16.40 22.71
CA ARG A 326 22.72 15.41 23.78
C ARG A 326 22.12 14.09 23.31
N PHE A 327 21.27 14.13 22.28
CA PHE A 327 20.66 12.92 21.71
C PHE A 327 21.57 12.24 20.69
N GLU A 328 22.52 12.97 20.11
CA GLU A 328 23.52 12.41 19.21
C GLU A 328 24.45 11.47 19.97
N ARG A 329 24.46 10.19 19.58
CA ARG A 329 25.41 9.21 20.11
C ARG A 329 26.75 9.40 19.42
N TYR A 330 27.84 9.28 20.18
CA TYR A 330 29.21 9.44 19.67
C TYR A 330 29.57 8.47 18.53
N ASP A 331 28.85 7.35 18.43
CA ASP A 331 29.27 6.20 17.64
C ASP A 331 28.93 6.34 16.14
N LEU A 332 27.95 7.17 15.76
CA LEU A 332 27.49 7.32 14.37
C LEU A 332 26.97 8.75 14.08
N PRO A 333 27.55 9.48 13.10
CA PRO A 333 27.02 10.78 12.71
C PRO A 333 25.59 10.65 12.20
N GLN A 334 24.66 11.40 12.79
CA GLN A 334 23.24 11.35 12.42
C GLN A 334 22.88 12.53 11.51
N ARG A 335 22.50 12.24 10.27
CA ARG A 335 22.05 13.29 9.34
C ARG A 335 20.63 13.79 9.63
N ALA A 336 19.86 13.06 10.43
CA ALA A 336 18.50 13.48 10.79
C ALA A 336 18.51 14.72 11.69
N LEU A 337 17.61 15.66 11.40
CA LEU A 337 17.40 16.86 12.20
C LEU A 337 16.83 16.50 13.57
N PHE A 338 15.73 15.74 13.60
CA PHE A 338 15.02 15.39 14.82
C PHE A 338 15.37 13.99 15.30
N LEU A 339 16.07 13.91 16.42
CA LEU A 339 16.46 12.67 17.07
C LEU A 339 15.55 12.34 18.26
N SER A 340 15.26 11.06 18.45
CA SER A 340 14.70 10.55 19.70
C SER A 340 15.74 10.62 20.83
N ARG A 341 15.30 10.45 22.08
CA ARG A 341 16.23 10.33 23.23
C ARG A 341 17.25 9.20 23.10
N PHE A 342 16.99 8.24 22.21
CA PHE A 342 17.89 7.13 21.93
C PHE A 342 18.85 7.41 20.77
N GLY A 343 18.86 8.63 20.23
CA GLY A 343 19.71 9.01 19.10
C GLY A 343 19.27 8.46 17.74
N VAL A 344 18.11 7.81 17.66
CA VAL A 344 17.54 7.37 16.38
C VAL A 344 16.61 8.43 15.78
N PRO A 345 16.55 8.56 14.44
CA PRO A 345 15.63 9.48 13.77
C PRO A 345 14.17 9.28 14.22
N THR A 346 13.47 10.38 14.48
CA THR A 346 12.06 10.29 14.85
C THR A 346 11.19 9.90 13.64
N GLN A 347 10.19 9.06 13.86
CA GLN A 347 9.21 8.70 12.82
C GLN A 347 7.90 9.49 12.92
N GLY A 348 7.81 10.45 13.84
CA GLY A 348 6.60 11.23 14.11
C GLY A 348 5.49 10.47 14.85
N PHE A 349 5.76 9.25 15.36
CA PHE A 349 4.79 8.51 16.17
C PHE A 349 4.47 9.26 17.47
N GLY A 350 3.18 9.44 17.76
CA GLY A 350 2.70 10.20 18.92
C GLY A 350 2.65 11.71 18.72
N LEU A 351 3.45 12.29 17.83
CA LEU A 351 3.47 13.74 17.55
C LEU A 351 2.11 14.23 17.02
N ALA A 352 1.47 13.45 16.14
CA ALA A 352 0.14 13.78 15.63
C ALA A 352 -0.95 13.82 16.73
N SER A 353 -0.86 12.92 17.71
CA SER A 353 -1.79 12.89 18.85
C SER A 353 -1.57 14.10 19.77
N ARG A 354 -0.31 14.41 20.08
CA ARG A 354 0.06 15.60 20.85
C ARG A 354 -0.38 16.89 20.15
N PHE A 355 -0.18 16.96 18.84
CA PHE A 355 -0.61 18.11 18.06
C PHE A 355 -2.15 18.27 18.07
N ALA A 356 -2.91 17.19 17.96
CA ALA A 356 -4.37 17.23 18.09
C ALA A 356 -4.83 17.73 19.48
N ASP A 357 -4.14 17.33 20.54
CA ASP A 357 -4.40 17.82 21.90
C ASP A 357 -4.04 19.32 22.05
N LEU A 358 -2.91 19.75 21.49
CA LEU A 358 -2.50 21.16 21.46
C LEU A 358 -3.52 22.03 20.72
N LEU A 359 -4.02 21.58 19.57
CA LEU A 359 -5.07 22.27 18.82
C LEU A 359 -6.32 22.46 19.68
N ARG A 360 -6.74 21.42 20.40
CA ARG A 360 -7.89 21.47 21.30
C ARG A 360 -7.66 22.47 22.44
N ARG A 361 -6.50 22.40 23.11
CA ARG A 361 -6.14 23.29 24.22
C ARG A 361 -5.98 24.76 23.81
N SER A 362 -5.63 24.99 22.55
CA SER A 362 -5.46 26.33 21.98
C SER A 362 -6.76 26.93 21.45
N GLY A 363 -7.90 26.24 21.61
CA GLY A 363 -9.20 26.71 21.15
C GLY A 363 -9.36 26.74 19.63
N VAL A 364 -8.52 26.01 18.88
CA VAL A 364 -8.62 25.95 17.42
C VAL A 364 -9.89 25.18 17.03
N SER A 365 -10.75 25.81 16.23
CA SER A 365 -11.94 25.15 15.69
C SER A 365 -11.54 23.98 14.78
N GLU A 366 -12.36 22.93 14.70
CA GLU A 366 -12.08 21.72 13.92
C GLU A 366 -10.74 21.03 14.25
N TRP A 367 -10.27 21.14 15.51
CA TRP A 367 -9.04 20.47 15.98
C TRP A 367 -9.01 18.97 15.68
N GLN A 368 -10.16 18.33 15.43
CA GLN A 368 -10.27 16.92 15.04
C GLN A 368 -9.59 16.61 13.69
N LEU A 369 -9.36 17.63 12.85
CA LEU A 369 -8.58 17.50 11.62
C LEU A 369 -7.07 17.24 11.89
N GLY A 370 -6.60 17.58 13.09
CA GLY A 370 -5.26 17.27 13.57
C GLY A 370 -4.16 17.80 12.64
N SER A 371 -3.20 16.94 12.31
CA SER A 371 -2.06 17.31 11.47
C SER A 371 -2.41 17.69 10.03
N ARG A 372 -3.64 17.44 9.56
CA ARG A 372 -4.07 17.87 8.22
C ARG A 372 -4.13 19.39 8.08
N LEU A 373 -4.35 20.10 9.18
CA LEU A 373 -4.36 21.56 9.22
C LEU A 373 -2.97 22.18 8.90
N LEU A 374 -1.90 21.38 8.91
CA LEU A 374 -0.54 21.81 8.55
C LEU A 374 -0.26 21.68 7.04
N THR A 375 -0.90 20.72 6.36
CA THR A 375 -0.57 20.33 4.97
C THR A 375 -1.52 20.89 3.92
N ALA A 376 -2.63 21.50 4.32
CA ALA A 376 -3.63 21.96 3.36
C ALA A 376 -3.03 23.01 2.41
N ALA A 377 -3.24 22.80 1.11
CA ALA A 377 -2.93 23.81 0.10
C ALA A 377 -3.74 25.08 0.42
N PRO A 378 -3.15 26.29 0.26
CA PRO A 378 -3.90 27.51 0.43
C PRO A 378 -5.10 27.47 -0.53
N SER A 379 -6.29 27.79 -0.03
CA SER A 379 -7.43 28.09 -0.90
C SER A 379 -7.03 29.17 -1.91
N GLU A 380 -7.48 29.08 -3.15
CA GLU A 380 -7.19 30.07 -4.21
C GLU A 380 -7.47 31.51 -3.76
N GLU A 381 -8.42 31.68 -2.85
CA GLU A 381 -8.80 32.95 -2.24
C GLU A 381 -7.70 33.55 -1.34
N THR A 382 -6.93 32.73 -0.62
CA THR A 382 -5.79 33.17 0.21
C THR A 382 -4.58 33.52 -0.65
N LEU A 383 -4.41 32.85 -1.80
CA LEU A 383 -3.35 33.17 -2.75
C LEU A 383 -3.53 34.56 -3.38
N ARG A 384 -4.78 35.05 -3.54
CA ARG A 384 -5.07 36.40 -4.05
C ARG A 384 -4.66 37.50 -3.05
N VAL A 385 -4.84 37.28 -1.76
CA VAL A 385 -4.44 38.23 -0.70
C VAL A 385 -2.91 38.28 -0.56
N ASP A 386 -2.25 37.11 -0.57
CA ASP A 386 -0.79 37.02 -0.47
C ASP A 386 -0.07 37.59 -1.72
N HIS A 387 -0.67 37.50 -2.92
CA HIS A 387 -0.07 38.08 -4.12
C HIS A 387 -0.06 39.62 -4.08
N HIS A 388 -1.12 40.24 -3.56
CA HIS A 388 -1.17 41.69 -3.35
C HIS A 388 -0.15 42.16 -2.31
N ALA A 389 0.01 41.39 -1.23
CA ALA A 389 1.02 41.64 -0.20
C ALA A 389 2.44 41.31 -0.65
N ARG A 390 2.67 40.64 -1.78
CA ARG A 390 4.03 40.45 -2.36
C ARG A 390 4.34 41.46 -3.46
N SER A 391 3.34 41.91 -4.22
CA SER A 391 3.53 42.94 -5.24
C SER A 391 3.82 44.31 -4.65
N SER A 392 3.24 44.66 -3.49
CA SER A 392 3.51 45.96 -2.84
C SER A 392 4.91 46.08 -2.25
N TRP A 393 5.59 44.97 -1.93
CA TRP A 393 6.93 44.98 -1.34
C TRP A 393 8.05 45.08 -2.37
N SER A 394 7.78 44.74 -3.64
CA SER A 394 8.78 44.82 -4.72
C SER A 394 9.03 46.25 -5.19
N GLU A 395 8.08 47.18 -5.01
CA GLU A 395 8.21 48.55 -5.49
C GLU A 395 8.83 49.48 -4.44
N ASP A 396 8.50 49.31 -3.15
CA ASP A 396 9.01 50.20 -2.10
C ASP A 396 10.46 49.91 -1.68
N HIS A 397 10.93 48.65 -1.79
CA HIS A 397 12.30 48.31 -1.37
C HIS A 397 13.37 48.66 -2.42
N LEU A 398 13.00 48.84 -3.70
CA LEU A 398 13.95 49.26 -4.73
C LEU A 398 14.26 50.77 -4.69
N MET A 399 13.48 51.57 -3.96
CA MET A 399 13.70 53.02 -3.86
C MET A 399 14.59 53.45 -2.68
N GLN A 400 14.80 52.61 -1.65
CA GLN A 400 15.52 53.02 -0.44
C GLN A 400 17.01 52.58 -0.34
N CYS A 401 17.55 51.85 -1.32
CA CYS A 401 18.95 51.40 -1.28
C CYS A 401 19.93 52.17 -2.20
N LYS A 402 19.57 53.36 -2.69
CA LYS A 402 20.46 54.15 -3.57
C LYS A 402 21.36 55.19 -2.88
N ASP A 403 21.17 55.48 -1.59
CA ASP A 403 21.97 56.50 -0.89
C ASP A 403 22.76 55.89 0.28
N ALA A 404 23.90 55.28 -0.02
CA ALA A 404 24.93 54.99 0.97
C ALA A 404 26.30 55.43 0.44
N PRO A 405 27.03 56.34 1.13
CA PRO A 405 28.30 56.86 0.64
C PRO A 405 29.43 55.84 0.83
N LEU A 406 30.14 55.57 -0.26
CA LEU A 406 31.37 54.78 -0.29
C LEU A 406 32.50 55.51 0.44
N HIS A 407 32.77 55.13 1.69
CA HIS A 407 34.04 55.48 2.35
C HIS A 407 35.17 54.61 1.80
N ARG A 408 36.07 55.23 1.01
CA ARG A 408 37.40 54.69 0.69
C ARG A 408 38.32 54.91 1.89
N GLN A 409 38.96 53.86 2.38
CA GLN A 409 40.17 53.97 3.20
C GLN A 409 41.38 53.51 2.38
N ARG A 410 42.50 54.21 2.60
CA ARG A 410 43.85 53.93 2.11
C ARG A 410 44.55 52.92 2.99
#